data_AF-A0A076FR62-F1
#
_entry.id   AF-A0A076FR62-F1
#
_cell.length_a   1.000
_cell.length_b   1.000
_cell.length_c   1.000
_cell.angle_alpha   90.00
_cell.angle_beta   90.00
_cell.angle_gamma   90.00
#
_symmetry.space_group_name_H-M   'P 1'
#
loop_
_entity.id
_entity.type
_entity.pdbx_description
1 polymer ?
#
loop_
_entity_poly.entity_id
_entity_poly.type
_entity_poly.pdbx_seq_one_letter_code
_entity_poly.pdbx_strand_id
1 'polypeptide(L)' 'SALEKGQIQGSSALSNWVEVELIHSGSKYKVSATKSGPTSYFLAMNGSFKEMEVHKLTDGGMLLSIDGASYTTYLRDEV' A
#
# COMPACT_ATOMS: atom_id res chain seq x y z
N SER A 1 -15.49 -13.30 3.97
CA SER A 1 -15.78 -11.86 4.09
C SER A 1 -17.17 -11.64 4.71
N ALA A 2 -17.43 -10.51 5.38
CA ALA A 2 -18.74 -10.19 5.97
C ALA A 2 -19.85 -10.14 4.90
N LEU A 3 -19.53 -9.61 3.72
CA LEU A 3 -20.43 -9.56 2.58
C LEU A 3 -20.82 -10.96 2.06
N GLU A 4 -19.87 -11.88 1.99
CA GLU A 4 -20.12 -13.30 1.61
C GLU A 4 -21.03 -14.02 2.62
N LYS A 5 -21.10 -13.50 3.85
CA LYS A 5 -21.99 -13.99 4.92
C LYS A 5 -23.32 -13.22 4.97
N GLY A 6 -23.61 -12.37 3.98
CA GLY A 6 -24.85 -11.60 3.87
C GLY A 6 -24.92 -10.33 4.72
N GLN A 7 -23.81 -9.88 5.33
CA GLN A 7 -23.80 -8.66 6.15
C GLN A 7 -23.48 -7.42 5.31
N ILE A 8 -24.34 -6.41 5.38
CA ILE A 8 -24.09 -5.08 4.79
C ILE A 8 -23.17 -4.29 5.73
N GLN A 9 -21.99 -3.91 5.24
CA GLN A 9 -21.06 -3.07 5.99
C GLN A 9 -21.35 -1.59 5.73
N GLY A 10 -21.05 -0.74 6.72
CA GLY A 10 -21.10 0.72 6.53
C GLY A 10 -20.06 1.17 5.51
N SER A 11 -20.30 2.31 4.85
CA SER A 11 -19.34 2.92 3.91
C SER A 11 -17.99 3.24 4.55
N SER A 12 -17.97 3.46 5.86
CA SER A 12 -16.75 3.66 6.66
C SER A 12 -15.81 2.45 6.67
N ALA A 13 -16.28 1.25 6.31
CA ALA A 13 -15.43 0.08 6.13
C ALA A 13 -14.52 0.17 4.88
N LEU A 14 -14.82 1.10 3.97
CA LEU A 14 -14.03 1.38 2.77
C LEU A 14 -13.25 2.67 3.00
N SER A 15 -11.96 2.53 3.31
CA SER A 15 -11.00 3.62 3.21
C SER A 15 -10.11 3.39 1.99
N ASN A 16 -9.80 4.46 1.26
CA ASN A 16 -8.80 4.43 0.21
C ASN A 16 -7.42 4.85 0.71
N TRP A 17 -7.26 5.23 1.98
CA TRP A 17 -5.98 5.63 2.54
C TRP A 17 -5.68 4.93 3.86
N VAL A 18 -4.39 4.83 4.18
CA VAL A 18 -3.88 4.29 5.43
C VAL A 18 -2.62 5.06 5.85
N GLU A 19 -2.48 5.29 7.15
CA GLU A 19 -1.25 5.81 7.73
C GLU A 19 -0.34 4.63 8.10
N VAL A 20 0.86 4.60 7.54
CA VAL A 20 1.88 3.57 7.79
C VAL A 20 3.01 4.19 8.58
N GLU A 21 3.34 3.58 9.71
CA GLU A 21 4.47 3.96 10.54
C GLU A 21 5.47 2.80 10.61
N LEU A 22 6.75 3.08 10.36
CA LEU A 22 7.83 2.10 10.45
C LEU A 22 9.14 2.75 10.87
N ILE A 23 10.06 1.95 11.39
CA ILE A 23 11.44 2.36 11.68
C ILE A 23 12.36 1.60 10.72
N HIS A 24 13.19 2.33 9.97
CA HIS A 24 14.20 1.75 9.10
C HIS A 24 15.52 2.47 9.29
N SER A 25 16.60 1.72 9.50
CA SER A 25 17.97 2.27 9.67
C SER A 25 18.06 3.40 10.72
N GLY A 26 17.35 3.24 11.84
CA GLY A 26 17.31 4.22 12.95
C GLY A 26 16.42 5.44 12.71
N SER A 27 15.77 5.57 11.55
CA SER A 27 14.85 6.66 11.24
C SER A 27 13.40 6.19 11.28
N LYS A 28 12.52 6.98 11.91
CA LYS A 28 11.08 6.75 11.92
C LYS A 28 10.44 7.40 10.69
N TYR A 29 9.66 6.61 9.96
CA TYR A 29 8.90 7.03 8.79
C TYR A 29 7.42 7.00 9.13
N LYS A 30 6.72 8.08 8.79
CA LYS A 30 5.27 8.21 8.92
C LYS A 30 4.71 8.61 7.55
N VAL A 31 4.16 7.64 6.84
CA VAL A 31 3.75 7.78 5.43
C VAL A 31 2.25 7.61 5.33
N SER A 32 1.56 8.53 4.66
CA SER A 32 0.18 8.33 4.26
C SER A 32 0.14 7.67 2.88
N ALA A 33 -0.38 6.46 2.78
CA ALA A 33 -0.55 5.73 1.54
C ALA A 33 -2.01 5.81 1.09
N THR A 34 -2.26 6.38 -0.09
CA THR A 34 -3.60 6.52 -0.67
C THR A 34 -3.69 5.74 -1.97
N LYS A 35 -4.67 4.84 -2.08
CA LYS A 35 -5.04 4.14 -3.31
C LYS A 35 -5.85 5.07 -4.20
N SER A 36 -5.29 5.47 -5.34
CA SER A 36 -5.91 6.37 -6.32
C SER A 36 -6.51 5.64 -7.53
N GLY A 37 -6.13 4.38 -7.75
CA GLY A 37 -6.67 3.53 -8.80
C GLY A 37 -6.56 2.04 -8.46
N PRO A 38 -6.91 1.13 -9.39
CA PRO A 38 -6.80 -0.31 -9.17
C PRO A 38 -5.38 -0.76 -8.76
N THR A 39 -4.37 -0.19 -9.42
CA THR A 39 -2.94 -0.43 -9.21
C THR A 39 -2.17 0.82 -8.79
N SER A 40 -2.76 2.00 -8.89
CA SER A 40 -2.09 3.29 -8.64
C SER A 40 -2.23 3.74 -7.19
N TYR A 41 -1.13 4.25 -6.63
CA TYR A 41 -1.02 4.71 -5.25
C TYR A 41 -0.25 6.03 -5.16
N PHE A 42 -0.63 6.89 -4.21
CA PHE A 42 0.15 8.04 -3.77
C PHE A 42 0.71 7.78 -2.37
N LEU A 43 2.02 7.96 -2.21
CA LEU A 43 2.67 8.01 -0.91
C LEU A 43 3.00 9.45 -0.56
N ALA A 44 2.47 9.95 0.56
CA ALA A 44 2.71 11.30 1.04
C ALA A 44 3.47 11.27 2.38
N MET A 45 4.51 12.10 2.49
CA MET A 45 5.30 12.26 3.70
C MET A 45 5.94 13.65 3.73
N ASN A 46 5.90 14.31 4.89
CA ASN A 46 6.56 15.59 5.15
C ASN A 46 6.29 16.68 4.10
N GLY A 47 5.04 16.79 3.63
CA GLY A 47 4.63 17.79 2.63
C GLY A 47 5.01 17.46 1.18
N SER A 48 5.66 16.32 0.93
CA SER A 48 5.95 15.80 -0.41
C SER A 48 5.12 14.56 -0.71
N PHE A 49 4.99 14.21 -2.00
CA PHE A 49 4.32 12.98 -2.41
C PHE A 49 5.03 12.29 -3.58
N LYS A 50 4.74 11.00 -3.76
CA LYS A 50 5.20 10.18 -4.87
C LYS A 50 4.07 9.31 -5.39
N GLU A 51 3.96 9.20 -6.71
CA GLU A 51 3.05 8.26 -7.36
C GLU A 51 3.78 6.95 -7.67
N MET A 52 3.07 5.83 -7.55
CA MET A 52 3.57 4.51 -7.92
C MET A 52 2.46 3.60 -8.43
N GLU A 53 2.85 2.59 -9.19
CA GLU A 53 1.98 1.47 -9.54
C GLU A 53 2.46 0.18 -8.85
N VAL A 54 1.50 -0.59 -8.34
CA VAL A 54 1.74 -1.85 -7.64
C VAL A 54 1.00 -2.97 -8.38
N HIS A 55 1.74 -3.97 -8.83
CA HIS A 55 1.21 -5.16 -9.49
C HIS A 55 1.54 -6.40 -8.66
N LYS A 56 0.53 -7.21 -8.35
CA LYS A 56 0.74 -8.50 -7.68
C LYS A 56 1.31 -9.50 -8.68
N LEU A 57 2.39 -10.17 -8.29
CA LEU A 57 3.01 -11.23 -9.07
C LEU A 57 2.40 -12.60 -8.72
N THR A 58 2.50 -13.56 -9.64
CA THR A 58 1.94 -14.91 -9.47
C THR A 58 2.64 -15.73 -8.40
N ASP A 59 3.88 -15.38 -8.07
CA ASP A 59 4.73 -16.04 -7.07
C ASP A 59 4.52 -15.50 -5.64
N GLY A 60 3.56 -14.59 -5.45
CA GLY A 60 3.28 -13.96 -4.16
C GLY A 60 4.07 -12.67 -3.90
N GLY A 61 4.96 -12.26 -4.81
CA GLY A 61 5.64 -10.97 -4.76
C GLY A 61 4.77 -9.80 -5.23
N MET A 62 5.36 -8.60 -5.18
CA MET A 62 4.82 -7.37 -5.74
C MET A 62 5.86 -6.70 -6.63
N LEU A 63 5.43 -6.25 -7.82
CA LEU A 63 6.20 -5.39 -8.70
C LEU A 63 5.77 -3.93 -8.48
N LEU A 64 6.72 -3.09 -8.09
CA LEU A 64 6.55 -1.66 -7.86
C LEU A 64 7.14 -0.90 -9.05
N SER A 65 6.35 -0.02 -9.67
CA SER A 65 6.82 0.89 -10.71
C SER A 65 6.87 2.31 -10.16
N ILE A 66 8.07 2.90 -10.08
CA ILE A 66 8.33 4.22 -9.51
C ILE A 66 9.35 4.94 -10.41
N ASP A 67 9.02 6.14 -10.90
CA ASP A 67 9.88 6.96 -11.78
C ASP A 67 10.41 6.22 -13.02
N GLY A 68 9.60 5.35 -13.61
CA GLY A 68 10.00 4.56 -14.80
C GLY A 68 10.95 3.40 -14.51
N ALA A 69 11.27 3.13 -13.24
CA ALA A 69 12.00 1.95 -12.80
C ALA A 69 11.06 0.93 -12.13
N SER A 70 11.42 -0.35 -12.22
CA SER A 70 10.64 -1.45 -11.65
C SER A 70 11.42 -2.19 -10.57
N TYR A 71 10.74 -2.49 -9.45
CA TYR A 71 11.32 -3.14 -8.28
C TYR A 71 10.43 -4.28 -7.81
N THR A 72 10.98 -5.48 -7.70
CA THR A 72 10.27 -6.63 -7.12
C THR A 72 10.51 -6.71 -5.62
N THR A 73 9.44 -6.82 -4.83
CA THR A 73 9.51 -6.99 -3.37
C THR A 73 8.67 -8.19 -2.91
N TYR A 74 9.10 -8.81 -1.82
CA TYR A 74 8.43 -9.94 -1.19
C TYR A 74 8.27 -9.63 0.29
N LEU A 75 7.05 -9.83 0.82
CA LEU A 75 6.81 -9.74 2.26
C LEU A 75 7.13 -11.08 2.91
N ARG A 76 7.95 -11.06 3.95
CA ARG A 76 8.23 -12.21 4.80
C ARG A 76 8.04 -11.79 6.24
N ASP A 77 7.15 -12.46 6.95
CA ASP A 77 7.03 -12.31 8.40
C ASP A 77 8.22 -12.99 9.07
N GLU A 78 8.85 -12.32 10.04
CA GLU A 78 9.76 -12.99 10.97
C GLU A 78 8.95 -13.88 11.92
N VAL A 79 9.47 -15.08 12.18
CA VAL A 79 8.90 -16.06 13.14
C VAL A 79 9.64 -15.95 14.47
#